data_AF-T0M0D4-F1
#
_entry.id   AF-T0M0D4-F1
#
_cell.length_a   1.000
_cell.length_b   1.000
_cell.length_c   1.000
_cell.angle_alpha   90.00
_cell.angle_beta   90.00
_cell.angle_gamma   90.00
#
_symmetry.space_group_name_H-M   'P 1'
#
loop_
_entity.id
_entity.type
_entity.pdbx_description
1 polymer ?
#
loop_
_entity_poly.entity_id
_entity_poly.type
_entity_poly.pdbx_seq_one_letter_code
_entity_poly.pdbx_strand_id
1 'polypeptide(L)'
;MVAGSDTKGISISAILCNLLKNPDTMVKLREELADFTSRGELSHSPTFKESQKMPYLQAVIKEALRVHPAVGLPLERIVPAGGVTIAGRFFPAGSVVGTNGWVQHRNTALFGEDADSFNPDRWLIETRRGSP
;
A
#
# COMPACT_ATOMS: atom_id res chain seq x y z
N MET A 1 7.13 -22.64 0.06
CA MET A 1 7.40 -21.88 -1.18
C MET A 1 6.15 -21.05 -1.45
N VAL A 2 6.09 -19.82 -0.95
CA VAL A 2 4.86 -18.96 -0.91
C VAL A 2 5.21 -17.47 -1.04
N ALA A 3 6.43 -17.07 -0.64
CA ALA A 3 6.94 -15.72 -0.85
C ALA A 3 7.45 -15.56 -2.30
N GLY A 4 6.67 -14.91 -3.16
CA GLY A 4 7.18 -14.43 -4.45
C GLY A 4 6.23 -14.56 -5.63
N SER A 5 5.67 -15.74 -5.91
CA SER A 5 4.72 -15.91 -7.02
C SER A 5 3.34 -15.38 -6.63
N ASP A 6 2.80 -15.93 -5.54
CA ASP A 6 1.40 -15.73 -5.17
C ASP A 6 1.18 -14.31 -4.66
N THR A 7 2.12 -13.79 -3.86
CA THR A 7 2.05 -12.41 -3.36
C THR A 7 2.11 -11.37 -4.48
N LYS A 8 2.91 -11.60 -5.53
CA LYS A 8 2.93 -10.73 -6.72
C LYS A 8 1.63 -10.85 -7.51
N GLY A 9 1.14 -12.07 -7.72
CA GLY A 9 -0.13 -12.32 -8.41
C GLY A 9 -1.31 -11.62 -7.74
N ILE A 10 -1.41 -11.72 -6.40
CA ILE A 10 -2.44 -11.03 -5.62
C ILE A 10 -2.28 -9.51 -5.74
N SER A 11 -1.05 -8.99 -5.63
CA SER A 11 -0.78 -7.54 -5.73
C SER A 11 -1.24 -6.97 -7.07
N ILE A 12 -0.87 -7.60 -8.18
CA ILE A 12 -1.26 -7.17 -9.53
C ILE A 12 -2.78 -7.28 -9.71
N SER A 13 -3.38 -8.39 -9.27
CA SER A 13 -4.83 -8.59 -9.35
C SER A 13 -5.59 -7.54 -8.55
N ALA A 14 -5.10 -7.19 -7.36
CA ALA A 14 -5.67 -6.15 -6.53
C ALA A 14 -5.61 -4.78 -7.19
N ILE A 15 -4.46 -4.41 -7.78
CA ILE A 15 -4.30 -3.15 -8.52
C ILE A 15 -5.30 -3.07 -9.67
N LEU A 16 -5.35 -4.10 -10.52
CA LEU A 16 -6.26 -4.13 -11.67
C LEU A 16 -7.73 -4.12 -11.24
N CYS A 17 -8.10 -4.91 -10.23
CA CYS A 17 -9.46 -4.96 -9.71
C CYS A 17 -9.93 -3.60 -9.18
N ASN A 18 -9.09 -2.90 -8.42
CA ASN A 18 -9.42 -1.58 -7.90
C ASN A 18 -9.51 -0.53 -9.02
N LEU A 19 -8.60 -0.55 -10.01
CA LEU A 19 -8.68 0.37 -11.15
C LEU A 19 -9.93 0.12 -12.00
N LEU A 20 -10.32 -1.14 -12.23
CA LEU A 20 -11.51 -1.48 -13.00
C LEU A 20 -12.82 -1.10 -12.27
N LYS A 21 -12.82 -1.11 -10.93
CA LYS A 21 -13.96 -0.69 -10.11
C LYS A 21 -14.06 0.84 -9.95
N ASN A 22 -12.98 1.57 -10.20
CA ASN A 22 -12.90 3.02 -10.01
C ASN A 22 -12.45 3.69 -11.32
N PRO A 23 -13.39 3.88 -12.28
CA PRO A 23 -13.05 4.35 -13.63
C PRO A 23 -12.37 5.72 -13.64
N ASP A 24 -12.73 6.64 -12.75
CA ASP A 24 -12.11 7.96 -12.64
C ASP A 24 -10.62 7.87 -12.31
N THR A 25 -10.26 6.97 -11.37
CA THR A 25 -8.86 6.68 -11.05
C THR A 25 -8.12 6.09 -12.25
N MET A 26 -8.75 5.19 -13.00
CA MET A 26 -8.15 4.62 -14.22
C MET A 26 -7.90 5.70 -15.28
N VAL A 27 -8.84 6.62 -15.47
CA VAL A 27 -8.70 7.74 -16.41
C VAL A 27 -7.52 8.62 -15.98
N LYS A 28 -7.46 9.04 -14.71
CA LYS A 28 -6.37 9.87 -14.18
C LYS A 28 -4.99 9.21 -14.31
N LEU A 29 -4.90 7.89 -14.12
CA LEU A 29 -3.65 7.14 -14.35
C LEU A 29 -3.24 7.12 -15.82
N ARG A 30 -4.19 6.99 -16.74
CA ARG A 30 -3.92 7.05 -18.17
C ARG A 30 -3.49 8.44 -18.62
N GLU A 31 -4.04 9.48 -18.02
CA GLU A 31 -3.62 10.88 -18.25
C GLU A 31 -2.16 11.10 -17.82
N GLU A 32 -1.77 10.61 -16.63
CA GLU A 32 -0.37 10.65 -16.20
C GLU A 32 0.56 9.91 -17.18
N LEU A 33 0.18 8.70 -17.60
CA LEU A 33 0.95 7.93 -18.60
C LEU A 33 1.10 8.70 -19.93
N ALA A 34 0.02 9.32 -20.41
CA ALA A 34 0.02 10.10 -21.65
C ALA A 34 0.91 11.35 -21.52
N ASP A 35 0.83 12.07 -20.40
CA ASP A 35 1.67 13.23 -20.10
C ASP A 35 3.16 12.87 -20.12
N PHE A 36 3.59 11.85 -19.38
CA PHE A 36 4.98 11.39 -19.38
C PHE A 36 5.45 10.91 -20.76
N THR A 37 4.58 10.24 -21.52
CA THR A 37 4.88 9.83 -22.90
C THR A 37 5.09 11.05 -23.80
N SER A 38 4.25 12.08 -23.68
CA SER A 38 4.32 13.31 -24.49
C SER A 38 5.60 14.11 -24.22
N ARG A 39 6.12 14.07 -22.98
CA ARG A 39 7.41 14.67 -22.60
C ARG A 39 8.62 13.85 -23.01
N GLY A 40 8.44 12.66 -23.59
CA GLY A 40 9.53 11.73 -23.91
C GLY A 40 10.21 11.14 -22.67
N GLU A 41 9.52 11.15 -21.52
CA GLU A 41 10.03 10.65 -20.24
C GLU A 41 9.63 9.20 -19.95
N LEU A 42 8.78 8.62 -20.81
CA LEU A 42 8.33 7.24 -20.74
C LEU A 42 8.58 6.53 -22.07
N SER A 43 9.45 5.53 -22.06
CA SER A 43 9.71 4.67 -23.21
C SER A 43 8.55 3.69 -23.50
N HIS A 44 8.50 3.15 -24.72
CA HIS A 44 7.52 2.13 -25.12
C HIS A 44 7.53 0.90 -24.19
N SER A 45 8.69 0.56 -23.62
CA SER A 45 8.86 -0.51 -22.64
C SER A 45 9.37 0.10 -21.34
N PRO A 46 8.47 0.62 -20.47
CA PRO A 46 8.86 1.37 -19.29
C PRO A 46 9.87 0.63 -18.42
N THR A 47 10.98 1.28 -18.14
CA THR A 47 11.95 0.83 -17.17
C THR A 47 11.44 1.08 -15.75
N PHE A 48 12.02 0.36 -14.78
CA PHE A 48 11.74 0.61 -13.37
C PHE A 48 12.01 2.08 -12.97
N LYS A 49 13.09 2.67 -13.49
CA LYS A 49 13.45 4.06 -13.18
C LYS A 49 12.45 5.08 -13.73
N GLU A 50 11.88 4.84 -14.90
CA GLU A 50 10.84 5.70 -15.48
C GLU A 50 9.55 5.60 -14.65
N SER A 51 9.08 4.39 -14.33
CA SER A 51 7.85 4.19 -13.55
C SER A 51 7.92 4.75 -12.12
N GLN A 52 9.11 4.82 -11.52
CA GLN A 52 9.30 5.45 -10.20
C GLN A 52 9.03 6.96 -10.19
N LYS A 53 9.16 7.64 -11.34
CA LYS A 53 8.93 9.09 -11.43
C LYS A 53 7.45 9.48 -11.49
N MET A 54 6.57 8.50 -11.66
CA MET A 54 5.14 8.70 -11.89
C MET A 54 4.37 8.70 -10.56
N PRO A 55 4.10 9.87 -9.94
CA PRO A 55 3.55 9.94 -8.60
C PRO A 55 2.18 9.27 -8.45
N TYR A 56 1.31 9.37 -9.45
CA TYR A 56 -0.03 8.79 -9.40
C TYR A 56 -0.01 7.28 -9.56
N LEU A 57 0.84 6.73 -10.43
CA LEU A 57 1.10 5.30 -10.49
C LEU A 57 1.58 4.77 -9.13
N GLN A 58 2.51 5.48 -8.46
CA GLN A 58 2.98 5.10 -7.13
C GLN A 58 1.85 5.14 -6.10
N ALA A 59 0.98 6.15 -6.17
CA ALA A 59 -0.18 6.30 -5.31
C ALA A 59 -1.20 5.15 -5.49
N VAL A 60 -1.49 4.78 -6.74
CA VAL A 60 -2.37 3.65 -7.09
C VAL A 60 -1.84 2.35 -6.52
N ILE A 61 -0.54 2.07 -6.68
CA ILE A 61 0.10 0.86 -6.16
C ILE A 61 -0.01 0.82 -4.64
N LYS A 62 0.36 1.92 -3.96
CA LYS A 62 0.31 2.01 -2.49
C LYS A 62 -1.12 1.80 -1.98
N GLU A 63 -2.10 2.44 -2.60
CA GLU A 63 -3.48 2.35 -2.16
C GLU A 63 -4.10 0.98 -2.39
N ALA A 64 -3.78 0.34 -3.52
CA ALA A 64 -4.28 -1.00 -3.81
C ALA A 64 -3.77 -2.01 -2.77
N LEU A 65 -2.49 -1.91 -2.40
CA LEU A 65 -1.87 -2.76 -1.38
C LEU A 65 -2.33 -2.41 0.04
N ARG A 66 -2.78 -1.17 0.29
CA ARG A 66 -3.41 -0.78 1.55
C ARG A 66 -4.76 -1.46 1.70
N VAL A 67 -5.66 -1.26 0.74
CA VAL A 67 -7.05 -1.77 0.78
C VAL A 67 -7.08 -3.30 0.61
N HIS A 68 -6.17 -3.86 -0.18
CA HIS A 68 -6.06 -5.29 -0.44
C HIS A 68 -4.60 -5.76 -0.30
N PRO A 69 -4.10 -5.93 0.93
CA PRO A 69 -2.74 -6.40 1.16
C PRO A 69 -2.57 -7.84 0.68
N ALA A 70 -1.47 -8.11 -0.03
CA ALA A 70 -1.16 -9.47 -0.50
C ALA A 70 -0.95 -10.48 0.64
N VAL A 71 -0.59 -9.99 1.83
CA VAL A 71 -0.51 -10.76 3.06
C VAL A 71 -1.42 -10.10 4.10
N GLY A 72 -2.62 -10.67 4.27
CA GLY A 72 -3.62 -10.20 5.25
C GLY A 72 -3.54 -10.88 6.63
N LEU A 73 -2.62 -11.84 6.81
CA LEU A 73 -2.43 -12.56 8.07
C LEU A 73 -1.39 -11.86 8.96
N PRO A 74 -1.50 -11.98 10.30
CA PRO A 74 -0.46 -11.51 11.20
C PRO A 74 0.88 -12.16 10.90
N LEU A 75 1.93 -11.33 10.82
CA LEU A 75 3.31 -11.84 10.81
C LEU A 75 3.74 -12.09 12.26
N GLU A 76 3.51 -13.32 12.70
CA GLU A 76 3.69 -13.73 14.09
C GLU A 76 5.15 -13.69 14.56
N ARG A 77 5.34 -13.36 15.83
CA ARG A 77 6.59 -13.38 16.57
C ARG A 77 6.35 -14.03 17.93
N ILE A 78 7.32 -14.80 18.41
CA ILE A 78 7.27 -15.41 19.74
C ILE A 78 7.95 -14.45 20.72
N VAL A 79 7.26 -14.14 21.83
CA VAL A 79 7.81 -13.31 22.90
C VAL A 79 8.99 -14.04 23.56
N PRO A 80 10.17 -13.40 23.68
CA PRO A 80 11.36 -14.03 24.23
C PRO A 80 11.22 -14.35 25.73
N ALA A 81 12.19 -15.09 26.26
CA ALA A 81 12.31 -15.33 27.69
C ALA A 81 12.33 -14.01 28.48
N GLY A 82 11.67 -13.97 29.63
CA GLY A 82 11.50 -12.77 30.45
C GLY A 82 10.26 -11.91 30.11
N GLY A 83 9.58 -12.18 28.99
CA GLY A 83 8.42 -11.42 28.57
C GLY A 83 8.77 -10.06 27.95
N VAL A 84 7.75 -9.34 27.45
CA VAL A 84 7.94 -8.01 26.83
C VAL A 84 6.70 -7.14 27.06
N THR A 85 6.91 -5.83 27.25
CA THR A 85 5.82 -4.84 27.28
C THR A 85 5.69 -4.19 25.90
N ILE A 86 4.52 -4.33 25.26
CA ILE A 86 4.21 -3.74 23.95
C ILE A 86 3.00 -2.81 24.15
N ALA A 87 3.12 -1.56 23.72
CA ALA A 87 2.06 -0.55 23.84
C ALA A 87 1.45 -0.46 25.25
N GLY A 88 2.30 -0.54 26.29
CA GLY A 88 1.87 -0.46 27.69
C GLY A 88 1.29 -1.75 28.29
N ARG A 89 1.19 -2.84 27.51
CA ARG A 89 0.70 -4.15 27.98
C ARG A 89 1.84 -5.17 28.04
N PHE A 90 1.97 -5.85 29.18
CA PHE A 90 2.94 -6.94 29.34
C PHE A 90 2.43 -8.24 28.71
N PHE A 91 3.32 -8.94 28.01
CA PHE A 91 3.10 -10.25 27.42
C PHE A 91 4.14 -11.23 27.99
N PRO A 92 3.72 -12.40 28.50
CA PRO A 92 4.64 -13.39 29.03
C PRO A 92 5.45 -14.08 27.92
N ALA A 93 6.61 -14.62 28.30
CA ALA A 93 7.46 -15.45 27.43
C ALA A 93 6.65 -16.57 26.76
N GLY A 94 6.93 -16.84 25.48
CA GLY A 94 6.23 -17.86 24.70
C GLY A 94 4.89 -17.40 24.09
N SER A 95 4.39 -16.21 24.41
CA SER A 95 3.22 -15.65 23.73
C SER A 95 3.50 -15.44 22.25
N VAL A 96 2.52 -15.74 21.39
CA VAL A 96 2.57 -15.41 19.96
C VAL A 96 1.88 -14.07 19.74
N VAL A 97 2.61 -13.10 19.21
CA VAL A 97 2.12 -11.74 18.94
C VAL A 97 2.30 -11.40 17.47
N GLY A 98 1.38 -10.62 16.91
CA GLY A 98 1.46 -10.18 15.51
C GLY A 98 0.48 -9.05 15.21
N THR A 99 0.71 -8.33 14.12
CA THR A 99 -0.15 -7.26 13.65
C THR A 99 -0.88 -7.69 12.38
N ASN A 100 -2.21 -7.50 12.34
CA ASN A 100 -2.99 -7.78 11.14
C ASN A 100 -3.01 -6.53 10.22
N GLY A 101 -2.35 -6.63 9.06
CA GLY A 101 -2.31 -5.53 8.08
C GLY A 101 -3.69 -5.15 7.54
N TRP A 102 -4.59 -6.12 7.33
CA TRP A 102 -5.95 -5.87 6.84
C TRP A 102 -6.76 -4.97 7.77
N VAL A 103 -6.63 -5.19 9.09
CA VAL A 103 -7.29 -4.39 10.13
C VAL A 103 -6.63 -3.02 10.26
N GLN A 104 -5.30 -2.98 10.36
CA GLN A 104 -4.55 -1.73 10.54
C GLN A 104 -4.77 -0.77 9.37
N HIS A 105 -4.78 -1.29 8.16
CA HIS A 105 -4.98 -0.49 6.95
C HIS A 105 -6.39 0.10 6.82
N ARG A 106 -7.37 -0.38 7.59
CA ARG A 106 -8.75 0.15 7.62
C ARG A 106 -9.05 0.99 8.86
N ASN A 107 -8.05 1.25 9.68
CA ASN A 107 -8.23 2.07 10.87
C ASN A 107 -8.53 3.52 10.45
N THR A 108 -9.76 3.98 10.71
CA THR A 108 -10.22 5.33 10.35
C THR A 108 -9.46 6.43 11.09
N ALA A 109 -8.90 6.14 12.27
CA ALA A 109 -8.03 7.09 12.97
C ALA A 109 -6.69 7.31 12.24
N LEU A 110 -6.25 6.37 11.40
CA LEU A 110 -5.01 6.46 10.62
C LEU A 110 -5.25 6.91 9.18
N PHE A 111 -6.33 6.46 8.57
CA PHE A 111 -6.61 6.64 7.14
C PHE A 111 -7.80 7.55 6.84
N GLY A 112 -8.48 8.09 7.86
CA GLY A 112 -9.66 8.92 7.69
C GLY A 112 -10.95 8.11 7.57
N GLU A 113 -12.08 8.80 7.46
CA GLU A 113 -13.41 8.16 7.36
C GLU A 113 -13.55 7.31 6.09
N ASP A 114 -12.78 7.64 5.04
CA ASP A 114 -12.74 6.91 3.77
C ASP A 114 -11.76 5.71 3.79
N ALA A 115 -11.35 5.21 4.96
CA ALA A 115 -10.38 4.11 5.08
C ALA A 115 -10.79 2.83 4.34
N ASP A 116 -12.08 2.55 4.19
CA ASP A 116 -12.56 1.39 3.41
C ASP A 116 -12.65 1.65 1.90
N SER A 117 -12.49 2.90 1.47
CA SER A 117 -12.53 3.30 0.06
C SER A 117 -11.16 3.23 -0.60
N PHE A 118 -11.14 2.97 -1.90
CA PHE A 118 -9.93 3.04 -2.71
C PHE A 118 -9.72 4.48 -3.20
N ASN A 119 -8.84 5.22 -2.53
CA ASN A 119 -8.56 6.62 -2.83
C ASN A 119 -7.05 6.86 -2.98
N PRO A 120 -6.48 6.74 -4.20
CA PRO A 120 -5.05 6.99 -4.41
C PRO A 120 -4.61 8.42 -4.09
N ASP A 121 -5.49 9.41 -4.19
CA ASP A 121 -5.14 10.82 -3.96
C ASP A 121 -4.60 11.08 -2.55
N ARG A 122 -4.92 10.22 -1.57
CA ARG A 122 -4.35 10.30 -0.22
C ARG A 122 -2.83 10.29 -0.18
N TRP A 123 -2.19 9.63 -1.14
CA TRP A 123 -0.73 9.49 -1.21
C TRP A 123 -0.06 10.65 -1.94
N LEU A 124 -0.86 11.56 -2.52
CA LEU A 124 -0.40 12.74 -3.26
C LEU A 124 -0.41 14.00 -2.39
N ILE A 125 -1.00 13.94 -1.19
CA ILE A 125 -1.02 15.07 -0.26
C ILE A 125 0.42 15.33 0.18
N GLU A 126 0.99 16.43 -0.31
CA GLU A 126 2.37 16.82 -0.01
C GLU A 126 2.63 16.90 1.49
N THR A 127 3.77 16.31 1.86
CA THR A 127 4.84 16.83 2.72
C THR A 127 4.69 18.28 3.21
N ARG A 128 3.61 18.63 3.91
CA ARG A 128 3.62 19.78 4.82
C ARG A 128 4.26 19.33 6.13
N ARG A 129 5.52 18.88 6.04
CA ARG A 129 6.43 18.96 7.19
C ARG A 129 6.93 20.40 7.27
N GLY A 130 5.98 21.31 7.45
CA GLY A 130 6.27 22.55 8.15
C GLY A 130 6.58 22.15 9.57
N SER A 131 7.80 22.39 9.99
CA SER A 131 8.12 22.55 11.39
C SER A 131 9.13 23.69 11.49
N PRO A 132 9.00 24.53 12.53
CA PRO A 132 9.60 25.85 12.63
C PRO A 132 11.13 25.84 12.64
#